data_AF-A0A829YC79-F1
#
_entry.id   AF-A0A829YC79-F1
#
_cell.length_a   1.000
_cell.length_b   1.000
_cell.length_c   1.000
_cell.angle_alpha   90.00
_cell.angle_beta   90.00
_cell.angle_gamma   90.00
#
_symmetry.space_group_name_H-M   'P 1'
#
loop_
_entity.id
_entity.type
_entity.pdbx_description
1 polymer ?
#
loop_
_entity_poly.entity_id
_entity_poly.type
_entity_poly.pdbx_seq_one_letter_code
_entity_poly.pdbx_strand_id
1 'polypeptide(L)'
;MSKKTELQADLQRINYLLGRAHLTQEDRSRTFRTFARVMRETGFGIHSAAQIGGKHVQAFVRHRQESGIGRRTMAKQMGHLRAVLRHIGKQGLADNPAYSNQALGIAQGSRKGTKEALSDAEIRAFQEYMERLGRPC
;
A
#
# COMPACT_ATOMS: atom_id res chain seq x y z
N MET A 1 17.84 -16.57 -9.40
CA MET A 1 17.41 -15.40 -8.60
C MET A 1 17.90 -15.60 -7.17
N SER A 2 18.30 -14.55 -6.45
CA SER A 2 18.73 -14.69 -5.04
C SER A 2 17.53 -15.01 -4.14
N LYS A 3 17.70 -15.89 -3.13
CA LYS A 3 16.68 -16.18 -2.10
C LYS A 3 16.06 -14.92 -1.48
N LYS A 4 16.82 -13.82 -1.46
CA LYS A 4 16.41 -12.50 -0.92
C LYS A 4 15.33 -11.80 -1.73
N THR A 5 15.12 -12.15 -3.00
CA THR A 5 14.15 -11.49 -3.90
C THR A 5 12.95 -12.35 -4.27
N GLU A 6 12.93 -13.62 -3.86
CA GLU A 6 11.90 -14.59 -4.26
C GLU A 6 10.50 -14.16 -3.81
N LEU A 7 10.34 -13.72 -2.55
CA LEU A 7 9.05 -13.26 -2.05
C LEU A 7 8.51 -12.07 -2.85
N GLN A 8 9.38 -11.12 -3.17
CA GLN A 8 8.99 -9.97 -3.97
C GLN A 8 8.53 -10.42 -5.35
N ALA A 9 9.29 -11.28 -6.03
CA ALA A 9 8.95 -11.77 -7.36
C ALA A 9 7.63 -12.54 -7.37
N ASP A 10 7.39 -13.41 -6.38
CA ASP A 10 6.15 -14.16 -6.23
C ASP A 10 4.94 -13.23 -6.02
N LEU A 11 5.08 -12.23 -5.14
CA LEU A 11 4.03 -11.22 -4.94
C LEU A 11 3.76 -10.38 -6.20
N GLN A 12 4.80 -10.06 -7.00
CA GLN A 12 4.60 -9.34 -8.27
C GLN A 12 3.90 -10.21 -9.31
N ARG A 13 4.22 -11.51 -9.39
CA ARG A 13 3.51 -12.45 -10.25
C ARG A 13 2.03 -12.51 -9.88
N ILE A 14 1.71 -12.62 -8.58
CA ILE A 14 0.31 -12.61 -8.12
C ILE A 14 -0.36 -11.26 -8.41
N ASN A 15 0.36 -10.13 -8.27
CA ASN A 15 -0.15 -8.81 -8.61
C ASN A 15 -0.61 -8.70 -10.07
N TYR A 16 0.11 -9.37 -10.98
CA TYR A 16 -0.25 -9.44 -12.38
C TYR A 16 -1.53 -10.26 -12.58
N LEU A 17 -1.61 -11.44 -11.96
CA LEU A 17 -2.76 -12.34 -12.04
C LEU A 17 -4.05 -11.75 -11.45
N LEU A 18 -3.95 -10.94 -10.40
CA LEU A 18 -5.11 -10.29 -9.80
C LEU A 18 -5.85 -9.34 -10.77
N GLY A 19 -5.20 -8.91 -11.86
CA GLY A 19 -5.71 -7.88 -12.77
C GLY A 19 -5.96 -6.54 -12.06
N ARG A 20 -6.23 -5.45 -12.80
CA ARG A 20 -6.77 -4.11 -12.41
C ARG A 20 -6.13 -3.02 -13.30
N ALA A 21 -6.69 -1.82 -13.27
CA ALA A 21 -6.10 -0.64 -13.91
C ALA A 21 -4.62 -0.43 -13.51
N HIS A 22 -3.82 0.08 -14.45
CA HIS A 22 -2.36 0.22 -14.33
C HIS A 22 -1.93 0.88 -13.01
N LEU A 23 -2.53 2.02 -12.65
CA LEU A 23 -2.19 2.74 -11.41
C LEU A 23 -2.49 1.91 -10.14
N THR A 24 -3.55 1.11 -10.14
CA THR A 24 -3.86 0.22 -9.01
C THR A 24 -2.84 -0.92 -8.91
N GLN A 25 -2.45 -1.48 -10.05
CA GLN A 25 -1.42 -2.52 -10.10
C GLN A 25 -0.06 -1.98 -9.65
N GLU A 26 0.28 -0.75 -10.04
CA GLU A 26 1.50 -0.08 -9.61
C GLU A 26 1.50 0.18 -8.09
N ASP A 27 0.40 0.69 -7.55
CA ASP A 27 0.24 0.91 -6.11
C ASP A 27 0.38 -0.38 -5.29
N ARG A 28 -0.19 -1.49 -5.78
CA ARG A 28 0.01 -2.82 -5.20
C ARG A 28 1.47 -3.25 -5.30
N SER A 29 2.11 -3.02 -6.45
CA SER A 29 3.52 -3.35 -6.67
C SER A 29 4.42 -2.67 -5.64
N ARG A 30 4.22 -1.37 -5.40
CA ARG A 30 4.93 -0.58 -4.37
C ARG A 30 4.72 -1.18 -2.98
N THR A 31 3.49 -1.60 -2.68
CA THR A 31 3.16 -2.25 -1.40
C THR A 31 3.91 -3.57 -1.23
N PHE A 32 3.95 -4.43 -2.26
CA PHE A 32 4.61 -5.74 -2.17
C PHE A 32 6.13 -5.64 -2.09
N ARG A 33 6.75 -4.67 -2.79
CA ARG A 33 8.18 -4.37 -2.61
C ARG A 33 8.47 -3.97 -1.17
N THR A 34 7.62 -3.11 -0.61
CA THR A 34 7.75 -2.66 0.79
C THR A 34 7.57 -3.84 1.75
N PHE A 35 6.55 -4.67 1.56
CA PHE A 35 6.32 -5.84 2.41
C PHE A 35 7.52 -6.79 2.40
N ALA A 36 8.03 -7.16 1.21
CA ALA A 36 9.20 -8.03 1.11
C ALA A 36 10.45 -7.41 1.77
N ARG A 37 10.61 -6.09 1.67
CA ARG A 37 11.70 -5.38 2.36
C ARG A 37 11.55 -5.46 3.88
N VAL A 38 10.37 -5.16 4.41
CA VAL A 38 10.10 -5.22 5.86
C VAL A 38 10.33 -6.62 6.41
N MET A 39 9.93 -7.66 5.69
CA MET A 39 10.18 -9.04 6.12
C MET A 39 11.67 -9.37 6.24
N ARG A 40 12.50 -8.81 5.36
CA ARG A 40 13.96 -8.93 5.47
C ARG A 40 14.51 -8.13 6.64
N GLU A 41 14.07 -6.88 6.80
CA GLU A 41 14.52 -5.98 7.87
C GLU A 41 14.16 -6.52 9.27
N THR A 42 13.03 -7.21 9.37
CA THR A 42 12.55 -7.82 10.63
C THR A 42 13.04 -9.26 10.84
N GLY A 43 13.87 -9.81 9.93
CA GLY A 43 14.47 -11.14 10.07
C GLY A 43 13.57 -12.32 9.73
N PHE A 44 12.40 -12.11 9.10
CA PHE A 44 11.54 -13.21 8.64
C PHE A 44 12.08 -13.83 7.35
N GLY A 45 12.45 -15.12 7.42
CA GLY A 45 12.91 -15.92 6.28
C GLY A 45 11.77 -16.48 5.42
N ILE A 46 10.86 -15.64 4.93
CA ILE A 46 9.81 -16.06 3.99
C ILE A 46 10.18 -15.75 2.54
N HIS A 47 9.83 -16.69 1.65
CA HIS A 47 10.24 -16.71 0.25
C HIS A 47 9.05 -16.74 -0.72
N SER A 48 7.83 -17.02 -0.25
CA SER A 48 6.61 -16.98 -1.05
C SER A 48 5.41 -16.42 -0.27
N ALA A 49 4.41 -15.94 -1.01
CA ALA A 49 3.14 -15.47 -0.48
C ALA A 49 2.40 -16.58 0.28
N ALA A 50 2.59 -17.84 -0.12
CA ALA A 50 2.05 -19.01 0.57
C ALA A 50 2.63 -19.20 1.99
N GLN A 51 3.76 -18.59 2.32
CA GLN A 51 4.32 -18.62 3.68
C GLN A 51 3.87 -17.44 4.55
N ILE A 52 3.11 -16.49 3.98
CA ILE A 52 2.55 -15.38 4.75
C ILE A 52 1.58 -15.94 5.80
N GLY A 53 1.78 -15.51 7.04
CA GLY A 53 1.01 -15.88 8.21
C GLY A 53 0.71 -14.64 9.03
N GLY A 54 -0.11 -14.79 10.07
CA GLY A 54 -0.57 -13.68 10.90
C GLY A 54 0.56 -12.85 11.53
N LYS A 55 1.60 -13.53 12.04
CA LYS A 55 2.79 -12.87 12.60
C LYS A 55 3.49 -11.94 11.60
N HIS A 56 3.52 -12.30 10.32
CA HIS A 56 4.13 -11.49 9.27
C HIS A 56 3.29 -10.23 8.99
N VAL A 57 1.96 -10.36 9.03
CA VAL A 57 1.03 -9.23 8.90
C VAL A 57 1.18 -8.27 10.09
N GLN A 58 1.22 -8.79 11.32
CA GLN A 58 1.42 -8.00 12.52
C GLN A 58 2.77 -7.26 12.50
N ALA A 59 3.85 -7.96 12.17
CA ALA A 59 5.17 -7.35 12.06
C ALA A 59 5.22 -6.26 10.98
N PHE A 60 4.56 -6.49 9.83
CA PHE A 60 4.44 -5.47 8.80
C PHE A 60 3.71 -4.22 9.31
N VAL A 61 2.56 -4.38 9.96
CA VAL A 61 1.81 -3.23 10.49
C VAL A 61 2.62 -2.48 11.54
N ARG A 62 3.24 -3.19 12.49
CA ARG A 62 4.07 -2.59 13.53
C ARG A 62 5.21 -1.76 12.93
N HIS A 63 6.01 -2.34 12.03
CA HIS A 63 7.11 -1.62 11.37
C HIS A 63 6.60 -0.37 10.63
N ARG A 64 5.46 -0.46 9.96
CA ARG A 64 4.90 0.64 9.19
C ARG A 64 4.30 1.75 10.08
N GLN A 65 3.79 1.40 11.26
CA GLN A 65 3.38 2.36 12.29
C GLN A 65 4.58 3.08 12.88
N GLU A 66 5.65 2.36 13.21
CA GLU A 66 6.94 2.92 13.68
C GLU A 66 7.55 3.87 12.64
N SER A 67 7.34 3.59 11.34
CA SER A 67 7.75 4.48 10.24
C SER A 67 6.86 5.73 10.05
N GLY A 68 5.85 5.96 10.90
CA GLY A 68 4.99 7.14 10.84
C GLY A 68 4.03 7.20 9.64
N ILE A 69 3.70 6.06 9.01
CA ILE A 69 2.85 6.04 7.82
C ILE A 69 1.40 6.39 8.18
N GLY A 70 0.78 7.27 7.38
CA GLY A 70 -0.61 7.67 7.55
C GLY A 70 -1.60 6.49 7.55
N ARG A 71 -2.61 6.56 8.44
CA ARG A 71 -3.60 5.50 8.67
C ARG A 71 -4.31 5.02 7.39
N ARG A 72 -4.67 5.96 6.51
CA ARG A 72 -5.33 5.64 5.22
C ARG A 72 -4.42 4.85 4.29
N THR A 73 -3.14 5.20 4.24
CA THR A 73 -2.13 4.46 3.46
C THR A 73 -1.94 3.07 4.04
N MET A 74 -1.87 2.93 5.37
CA MET A 74 -1.78 1.62 6.01
C MET A 74 -3.00 0.73 5.68
N ALA A 75 -4.22 1.28 5.80
CA ALA A 75 -5.45 0.56 5.47
C ALA A 75 -5.47 0.09 4.01
N LYS A 76 -4.99 0.94 3.08
CA LYS A 76 -4.85 0.58 1.65
C LYS A 76 -3.85 -0.56 1.46
N GLN A 77 -2.68 -0.49 2.10
CA GLN A 77 -1.66 -1.55 2.04
C GLN A 77 -2.17 -2.88 2.58
N MET A 78 -2.91 -2.86 3.69
CA MET A 78 -3.59 -4.04 4.23
C MET A 78 -4.62 -4.61 3.26
N GLY A 79 -5.37 -3.76 2.56
CA GLY A 79 -6.27 -4.19 1.49
C GLY A 79 -5.55 -4.93 0.36
N HIS A 80 -4.36 -4.46 -0.04
CA HIS A 80 -3.54 -5.13 -1.04
C HIS A 80 -3.05 -6.51 -0.57
N LEU A 81 -2.61 -6.62 0.69
CA LEU A 81 -2.18 -7.90 1.27
C LEU A 81 -3.35 -8.89 1.35
N ARG A 82 -4.54 -8.44 1.78
CA ARG A 82 -5.74 -9.29 1.80
C ARG A 82 -6.12 -9.78 0.40
N ALA A 83 -5.99 -8.94 -0.62
CA ALA A 83 -6.26 -9.36 -2.00
C ALA A 83 -5.36 -10.52 -2.43
N VAL A 84 -4.07 -10.47 -2.10
CA VAL A 84 -3.13 -11.57 -2.36
C VAL A 84 -3.53 -12.81 -1.56
N LEU A 85 -3.76 -12.66 -0.26
CA LEU A 85 -4.12 -13.78 0.62
C LEU A 85 -5.37 -14.51 0.14
N ARG A 86 -6.42 -13.78 -0.27
CA ARG A 86 -7.63 -14.39 -0.83
C ARG A 86 -7.36 -15.11 -2.15
N HIS A 87 -6.53 -14.55 -3.03
CA HIS A 87 -6.19 -15.16 -4.32
C HIS A 87 -5.44 -16.48 -4.17
N ILE A 88 -4.55 -16.60 -3.17
CA ILE A 88 -3.82 -17.84 -2.89
C ILE A 88 -4.59 -18.82 -1.97
N GLY A 89 -5.89 -18.60 -1.76
CA GLY A 89 -6.75 -19.49 -0.96
C GLY A 89 -6.65 -19.31 0.56
N LYS A 90 -5.91 -18.30 1.06
CA LYS A 90 -5.77 -17.99 2.49
C LYS A 90 -6.84 -17.01 2.99
N GLN A 91 -8.11 -17.26 2.64
CA GLN A 91 -9.22 -16.40 3.03
C GLN A 91 -9.40 -16.34 4.55
N GLY A 92 -9.24 -17.47 5.25
CA GLY A 92 -9.31 -17.53 6.71
C GLY A 92 -8.27 -16.66 7.42
N LEU A 93 -7.14 -16.34 6.78
CA LEU A 93 -6.18 -15.36 7.29
C LEU A 93 -6.54 -13.92 6.88
N ALA A 94 -7.00 -13.74 5.64
CA ALA A 94 -7.37 -12.42 5.11
C ALA A 94 -8.55 -11.78 5.85
N ASP A 95 -9.52 -12.62 6.24
CA ASP A 95 -10.80 -12.24 6.85
C ASP A 95 -10.83 -12.51 8.36
N ASN A 96 -9.70 -12.92 8.93
CA ASN A 96 -9.58 -13.16 10.36
C ASN A 96 -9.82 -11.86 11.16
N PRO A 97 -10.74 -11.86 12.14
CA PRO A 97 -10.98 -10.70 13.01
C PRO A 97 -9.73 -10.21 13.75
N ALA A 98 -8.82 -11.12 14.13
CA ALA A 98 -7.57 -10.79 14.81
C ALA A 98 -6.58 -10.00 13.95
N TYR A 99 -6.72 -10.05 12.62
CA TYR A 99 -5.92 -9.29 11.66
C TYR A 99 -6.76 -8.24 10.91
N SER A 100 -7.92 -7.89 11.46
CA SER A 100 -8.71 -6.76 10.99
C SER A 100 -7.94 -5.45 11.19
N ASN A 101 -8.27 -4.42 10.40
CA ASN A 101 -7.65 -3.10 10.57
C ASN A 101 -7.86 -2.58 12.01
N GLN A 102 -9.05 -2.79 12.57
CA GLN A 102 -9.38 -2.39 13.93
C GLN A 102 -8.53 -3.13 14.97
N ALA A 103 -8.42 -4.46 14.87
CA ALA A 103 -7.60 -5.25 15.79
C ALA A 103 -6.11 -4.90 15.72
N LEU A 104 -5.64 -4.43 14.56
CA LEU A 104 -4.26 -4.00 14.34
C LEU A 104 -4.01 -2.50 14.67
N GLY A 105 -4.98 -1.83 15.30
CA GLY A 105 -4.86 -0.41 15.68
C GLY A 105 -4.88 0.56 14.49
N ILE A 106 -5.30 0.10 13.31
CA ILE A 106 -5.48 0.93 12.11
C ILE A 106 -6.88 1.53 12.18
N ALA A 107 -7.02 2.61 12.95
CA ALA A 107 -8.26 3.37 13.03
C ALA A 107 -8.69 3.87 11.64
N GLN A 108 -10.01 4.01 11.44
CA GLN A 108 -10.56 4.59 10.22
C GLN A 108 -9.97 5.98 10.01
N GLY A 109 -9.20 6.14 8.93
CA GLY A 109 -8.68 7.44 8.53
C GLY A 109 -9.80 8.30 7.95
N SER A 110 -9.71 9.62 8.10
CA SER A 110 -10.64 10.54 7.45
C SER A 110 -10.56 10.40 5.92
N ARG A 111 -11.72 10.48 5.25
CA ARG A 111 -11.80 10.63 3.79
C ARG A 111 -11.77 12.10 3.37
N LYS A 112 -11.84 13.03 4.32
CA LYS A 112 -11.69 14.47 4.05
C LYS A 112 -10.27 14.70 3.54
N GLY A 113 -10.14 15.18 2.31
CA GLY A 113 -8.85 15.57 1.76
C GLY A 113 -8.27 16.75 2.52
N THR A 114 -6.96 16.92 2.45
CA THR A 114 -6.24 18.09 3.01
C THR A 114 -6.08 19.21 1.99
N LYS A 115 -6.54 19.00 0.75
CA LYS A 115 -6.47 20.02 -0.31
C LYS A 115 -7.61 21.00 -0.12
N GLU A 116 -7.29 22.28 -0.15
CA GLU A 116 -8.26 23.37 -0.14
C GLU A 116 -8.51 23.84 -1.58
N ALA A 117 -9.70 24.39 -1.82
CA ALA A 117 -10.00 25.00 -3.10
C ALA A 117 -9.22 26.31 -3.22
N LEU A 118 -8.63 26.56 -4.39
CA LEU A 118 -8.01 27.85 -4.69
C LEU A 118 -9.07 28.94 -4.69
N SER A 119 -8.73 30.11 -4.16
CA SER A 119 -9.55 31.32 -4.29
C SER A 119 -9.48 31.90 -5.69
N ASP A 120 -10.47 32.69 -6.08
CA ASP A 120 -10.50 33.36 -7.39
C ASP A 120 -9.26 34.24 -7.63
N ALA A 121 -8.71 34.85 -6.57
CA ALA A 121 -7.50 35.66 -6.66
C ALA A 121 -6.26 34.79 -6.97
N GLU A 122 -6.14 33.62 -6.33
CA GLU A 122 -5.06 32.67 -6.59
C GLU A 122 -5.16 32.06 -8.00
N ILE A 123 -6.37 31.80 -8.47
CA ILE A 123 -6.62 31.32 -9.84
C ILE A 123 -6.18 32.36 -10.86
N ARG A 124 -6.59 33.63 -10.69
CA ARG A 124 -6.18 34.73 -11.60
C ARG A 124 -4.67 34.94 -11.60
N ALA A 125 -4.05 34.97 -10.43
CA ALA A 125 -2.59 35.11 -10.31
C ALA A 125 -1.85 33.96 -11.01
N PHE A 126 -2.37 32.73 -10.92
CA PHE A 126 -1.83 31.58 -11.64
C PHE A 126 -1.97 31.73 -13.16
N GLN A 127 -3.12 32.18 -13.67
CA GLN A 127 -3.35 32.41 -15.09
C GLN A 127 -2.41 33.47 -15.66
N GLU A 128 -2.29 34.63 -15.00
CA GLU A 128 -1.35 35.69 -15.40
C GLU A 128 0.11 35.22 -15.40
N TYR A 129 0.50 34.41 -14.41
CA TYR A 129 1.83 33.81 -14.36
C TYR A 129 2.09 32.89 -15.55
N MET A 130 1.10 32.09 -15.93
CA MET A 130 1.19 31.16 -17.05
C MET A 130 1.20 31.87 -18.41
N GLU A 131 0.47 32.98 -18.56
CA GLU A 131 0.55 33.86 -19.73
C GLU A 131 1.95 34.44 -19.92
N ARG A 132 2.60 34.91 -18.84
CA ARG A 132 4.00 35.40 -18.89
C ARG A 132 4.99 34.33 -19.33
N LEU A 133 4.69 33.06 -19.07
CA LEU A 133 5.49 31.92 -19.53
C LEU A 133 5.15 31.47 -20.95
N GLY A 134 4.25 32.16 -21.65
CA GLY A 134 3.80 31.79 -23.00
C GLY A 134 2.96 30.52 -23.03
N ARG A 135 2.34 30.14 -21.90
CA ARG A 135 1.51 28.94 -21.75
C ARG A 135 0.11 29.34 -21.28
N PRO A 136 -0.69 30.02 -22.13
CA PRO A 136 -2.02 30.45 -21.72
C PRO A 136 -2.89 29.25 -21.33
N CYS A 137 -3.67 29.41 -20.26
CA CYS A 137 -4.53 28.38 -19.66
C CYS A 137 -6.00 28.59 -20.04
#